data_AF-A0A090QPR1-F1
#
_entry.id   AF-A0A090QPR1-F1
#
_cell.length_a   1.000
_cell.length_b   1.000
_cell.length_c   1.000
_cell.angle_alpha   90.00
_cell.angle_beta   90.00
_cell.angle_gamma   90.00
#
_symmetry.space_group_name_H-M   'P 1'
#
loop_
_entity.id
_entity.type
_entity.pdbx_description
1 polymer ?
#
loop_
_entity_poly.entity_id
_entity_poly.type
_entity_poly.pdbx_seq_one_letter_code
_entity_poly.pdbx_strand_id
1 'polypeptide(L)'
;MKKGKDMLDKIRAVKERIERFRFQSQAHQIRSIQPIQYTPDPNVAILTMVGHDTLNMYLIAVASFMRQFGYGTIEVLDDGTLDDDDIAVLTRIIPLVRITKACDIETHGCPTYSSWKRLFRVLQLVETPM
;
A
#
# COMPACT_ATOMS: atom_id res chain seq x y z
N MET A 1 -4.29 12.73 40.13
CA MET A 1 -4.28 13.18 38.72
C MET A 1 -3.87 12.12 37.68
N LYS A 2 -2.96 11.17 37.95
CA LYS A 2 -2.53 10.14 36.96
C LYS A 2 -3.62 9.13 36.52
N LYS A 3 -4.51 8.69 37.42
CA LYS A 3 -5.54 7.66 37.12
C LYS A 3 -6.62 8.12 36.13
N GLY A 4 -7.02 9.39 36.15
CA GLY A 4 -8.04 9.92 35.24
C GLY A 4 -7.57 10.03 33.79
N LYS A 5 -6.30 10.39 33.59
CA LYS A 5 -5.66 10.45 32.27
C LYS A 5 -5.53 9.06 31.64
N ASP A 6 -5.10 8.07 32.42
CA ASP A 6 -4.98 6.67 31.98
C ASP A 6 -6.33 6.06 31.55
N MET A 7 -7.43 6.40 32.25
CA MET A 7 -8.77 5.96 31.87
C MET A 7 -9.24 6.59 30.54
N LEU A 8 -8.98 7.88 30.34
CA LEU A 8 -9.31 8.57 29.09
C LEU A 8 -8.50 8.04 27.90
N ASP A 9 -7.21 7.76 28.10
CA ASP A 9 -6.34 7.19 27.07
C ASP A 9 -6.81 5.78 26.68
N LYS A 10 -7.25 4.96 27.64
CA LYS A 10 -7.85 3.64 27.38
C LYS A 10 -9.16 3.73 26.60
N ILE A 11 -10.06 4.65 26.97
CA ILE A 11 -11.31 4.88 26.24
C ILE A 11 -11.00 5.31 24.80
N ARG A 12 -10.02 6.20 24.60
CA ARG A 12 -9.59 6.64 23.26
C ARG A 12 -9.06 5.46 22.44
N ALA A 13 -8.17 4.65 22.99
CA ALA A 13 -7.62 3.48 22.31
C ALA A 13 -8.70 2.46 21.91
N VAL A 14 -9.71 2.24 22.76
CA VAL A 14 -10.86 1.37 22.45
C VAL A 14 -11.68 1.95 21.30
N LYS A 15 -11.98 3.26 21.33
CA LYS A 15 -12.71 3.94 20.25
C LYS A 15 -11.96 3.84 18.92
N GLU A 16 -10.66 4.15 18.91
CA GLU A 16 -9.79 4.04 17.73
C GLU A 16 -9.75 2.61 17.18
N ARG A 17 -9.81 1.60 18.05
CA ARG A 17 -9.85 0.19 17.63
C ARG A 17 -11.17 -0.17 16.97
N ILE A 18 -12.29 0.30 17.52
CA ILE A 18 -13.63 0.08 16.95
C ILE A 18 -13.74 0.78 15.59
N GLU A 19 -13.27 2.03 15.48
CA GLU A 19 -13.30 2.80 14.24
C GLU A 19 -12.46 2.13 13.14
N ARG A 20 -11.24 1.69 13.47
CA ARG A 20 -10.41 0.90 12.54
C ARG A 20 -11.09 -0.38 12.10
N PHE A 21 -11.72 -1.11 13.01
CA PHE A 21 -12.42 -2.35 12.66
C PHE A 21 -13.60 -2.09 11.72
N ARG A 22 -14.42 -1.07 12.01
CA ARG A 22 -15.54 -0.69 11.14
C ARG A 22 -15.06 -0.24 9.76
N PHE A 23 -14.01 0.57 9.71
CA PHE A 23 -13.40 1.00 8.47
C PHE A 23 -12.87 -0.20 7.66
N GLN A 24 -12.12 -1.12 8.29
CA GLN A 24 -11.59 -2.30 7.62
C GLN A 24 -12.71 -3.20 7.07
N SER A 25 -13.78 -3.38 7.85
CA SER A 25 -14.94 -4.16 7.40
C SER A 25 -15.62 -3.55 6.17
N GLN A 26 -15.75 -2.22 6.12
CA GLN A 26 -16.29 -1.53 4.94
C GLN A 26 -15.32 -1.58 3.76
N ALA A 27 -14.03 -1.34 4.01
CA ALA A 27 -12.99 -1.34 3.01
C ALA A 27 -12.81 -2.72 2.38
N HIS A 28 -13.08 -3.81 3.10
CA HIS A 28 -12.98 -5.18 2.59
C HIS A 28 -13.81 -5.42 1.32
N GLN A 29 -14.91 -4.67 1.13
CA GLN A 29 -15.72 -4.73 -0.09
C GLN A 29 -14.92 -4.40 -1.36
N ILE A 30 -13.84 -3.61 -1.24
CA ILE A 30 -12.95 -3.31 -2.37
C ILE A 30 -12.35 -4.58 -2.97
N ARG A 31 -12.15 -5.63 -2.17
CA ARG A 31 -11.60 -6.89 -2.68
C ARG A 31 -12.52 -7.52 -3.74
N SER A 32 -13.81 -7.20 -3.79
CA SER A 32 -14.75 -7.81 -4.75
C SER A 32 -14.96 -7.01 -6.05
N ILE A 33 -14.24 -5.89 -6.26
CA ILE A 33 -14.44 -5.09 -7.47
C ILE A 33 -13.87 -5.76 -8.72
N GLN A 34 -14.34 -5.30 -9.87
CA GLN A 34 -13.73 -5.61 -11.16
C GLN A 34 -12.32 -5.01 -11.27
N PRO A 35 -11.43 -5.60 -12.09
CA PRO A 35 -10.09 -5.05 -12.31
C PRO A 35 -10.15 -3.58 -12.73
N ILE A 36 -9.30 -2.75 -12.13
CA ILE A 36 -9.24 -1.32 -12.44
C ILE A 36 -8.79 -1.11 -13.89
N GLN A 37 -9.38 -0.11 -14.54
CA GLN A 37 -9.11 0.21 -15.93
C GLN A 37 -8.19 1.44 -16.00
N TYR A 38 -7.06 1.31 -16.69
CA TYR A 38 -6.12 2.40 -16.97
C TYR A 38 -5.25 2.03 -18.18
N THR A 39 -4.54 3.00 -18.74
CA THR A 39 -3.62 2.80 -19.86
C THR A 39 -2.20 2.54 -19.36
N PRO A 40 -1.58 1.39 -19.61
CA PRO A 40 -0.20 1.15 -19.23
C PRO A 40 0.74 2.17 -19.90
N ASP A 41 1.65 2.75 -19.13
CA ASP A 41 2.74 3.60 -19.63
C ASP A 41 4.04 3.27 -18.87
N PRO A 42 5.09 2.78 -19.56
CA PRO A 42 6.36 2.46 -18.92
C PRO A 42 7.13 3.69 -18.44
N ASN A 43 6.82 4.89 -18.91
CA ASN A 43 7.55 6.11 -18.53
C ASN A 43 7.01 6.74 -17.23
N VAL A 44 5.88 6.26 -16.72
CA VAL A 44 5.23 6.80 -15.52
C VAL A 44 5.00 5.69 -14.51
N ALA A 45 5.73 5.74 -13.39
CA ALA A 45 5.58 4.79 -12.29
C ALA A 45 4.68 5.33 -11.17
N ILE A 46 3.71 4.54 -10.73
CA ILE A 46 2.92 4.77 -9.52
C ILE A 46 3.40 3.77 -8.47
N LEU A 47 4.32 4.21 -7.61
CA LEU A 47 4.92 3.38 -6.56
C LEU A 47 4.24 3.62 -5.21
N THR A 48 3.84 2.55 -4.53
CA THR A 48 3.38 2.63 -3.13
C THR A 48 3.88 1.43 -2.33
N MET A 49 4.36 1.66 -1.11
CA MET A 49 4.68 0.59 -0.19
C MET A 49 3.41 0.15 0.56
N VAL A 50 3.14 -1.15 0.57
CA VAL A 50 1.89 -1.72 1.09
C VAL A 50 2.24 -2.94 1.95
N GLY A 51 1.55 -3.06 3.08
CA GLY A 51 1.52 -4.25 3.92
C GLY A 51 0.08 -4.76 4.12
N HIS A 52 -0.06 -5.94 4.72
CA HIS A 52 -1.33 -6.67 4.90
C HIS A 52 -2.45 -5.78 5.45
N ASP A 53 -2.19 -5.12 6.58
CA ASP A 53 -3.17 -4.27 7.29
C ASP A 53 -3.60 -3.03 6.49
N THR A 54 -2.80 -2.64 5.49
CA THR A 54 -3.02 -1.44 4.67
C THR A 54 -3.57 -1.74 3.28
N LEU A 55 -3.64 -3.01 2.87
CA LEU A 55 -4.00 -3.39 1.51
C LEU A 55 -5.35 -2.83 1.08
N ASN A 56 -6.38 -2.97 1.91
CA ASN A 56 -7.72 -2.51 1.53
C ASN A 56 -7.78 -0.98 1.33
N MET A 57 -7.06 -0.22 2.17
CA MET A 57 -6.94 1.24 2.00
C MET A 57 -6.22 1.58 0.70
N TYR A 58 -5.13 0.87 0.42
CA TYR A 58 -4.36 1.04 -0.80
C TYR A 58 -5.21 0.77 -2.04
N LEU A 59 -5.97 -0.33 -2.07
CA LEU A 59 -6.85 -0.68 -3.19
C LEU A 59 -7.88 0.41 -3.48
N ILE A 60 -8.47 1.01 -2.45
CA ILE A 60 -9.38 2.15 -2.60
C ILE A 60 -8.64 3.35 -3.19
N ALA A 61 -7.47 3.67 -2.63
CA ALA A 61 -6.66 4.80 -3.06
C ALA A 61 -6.24 4.66 -4.53
N VAL A 62 -5.63 3.54 -4.91
CA VAL A 62 -5.14 3.32 -6.28
C VAL A 62 -6.27 3.22 -7.30
N ALA A 63 -7.40 2.60 -6.96
CA ALA A 63 -8.57 2.56 -7.84
C ALA A 63 -9.15 3.95 -8.07
N SER A 64 -9.28 4.75 -7.02
CA SER A 64 -9.79 6.13 -7.13
C SER A 64 -8.84 7.04 -7.89
N PHE A 65 -7.53 6.91 -7.64
CA PHE A 65 -6.47 7.64 -8.31
C PHE A 65 -6.43 7.30 -9.79
N MET A 66 -6.41 6.01 -10.16
CA MET A 66 -6.36 5.60 -11.56
C MET A 66 -7.62 5.94 -12.34
N ARG A 67 -8.78 5.99 -11.69
CA ARG A 67 -10.00 6.50 -12.33
C ARG A 67 -9.86 7.97 -12.77
N GLN A 68 -8.99 8.75 -12.14
CA GLN A 68 -8.77 10.17 -12.42
C GLN A 68 -7.50 10.42 -13.25
N PHE A 69 -6.40 9.76 -12.89
CA PHE A 69 -5.10 9.91 -13.53
C PHE A 69 -5.02 9.12 -14.84
N GLY A 70 -5.54 7.89 -14.86
CA GLY A 70 -5.87 7.15 -16.09
C GLY A 70 -4.74 6.40 -16.79
N TYR A 71 -3.46 6.59 -16.42
CA TYR A 71 -2.34 5.90 -17.08
C TYR A 71 -1.12 5.69 -16.17
N GLY A 72 -0.18 4.86 -16.62
CA GLY A 72 1.08 4.56 -15.91
C GLY A 72 1.26 3.08 -15.59
N THR A 73 2.34 2.76 -14.88
CA THR A 73 2.68 1.43 -14.39
C THR A 73 2.56 1.42 -12.87
N ILE A 74 1.72 0.55 -12.32
CA ILE A 74 1.55 0.43 -10.88
C ILE A 74 2.57 -0.56 -10.32
N GLU A 75 3.32 -0.11 -9.33
CA GLU A 75 4.20 -0.96 -8.54
C GLU A 75 3.86 -0.90 -7.06
N VAL A 76 3.66 -2.08 -6.48
CA VAL A 76 3.54 -2.29 -5.05
C VAL A 76 4.89 -2.74 -4.49
N LEU A 77 5.40 -1.97 -3.53
CA LEU A 77 6.55 -2.37 -2.73
C LEU A 77 6.03 -3.08 -1.47
N ASP A 78 6.11 -4.40 -1.45
CA ASP A 78 5.71 -5.24 -0.32
C ASP A 78 6.63 -4.95 0.88
N ASP A 79 6.06 -4.52 2.00
CA ASP A 79 6.81 -4.26 3.24
C ASP A 79 7.30 -5.52 3.95
N GLY A 80 6.93 -6.70 3.44
CA GLY A 80 7.27 -8.02 3.95
C GLY A 80 6.13 -8.67 4.73
N THR A 81 4.95 -8.03 4.79
CA THR A 81 3.78 -8.57 5.51
C THR A 81 2.68 -9.10 4.61
N LEU A 82 2.74 -8.88 3.28
CA LEU A 82 1.72 -9.42 2.37
C LEU A 82 1.77 -10.95 2.34
N ASP A 83 0.59 -11.57 2.41
CA ASP A 83 0.43 -13.01 2.26
C ASP A 83 -0.03 -13.41 0.83
N ASP A 84 -0.18 -14.71 0.57
CA ASP A 84 -0.56 -15.20 -0.75
C ASP A 84 -1.97 -14.72 -1.19
N ASP A 85 -2.91 -14.52 -0.25
CA ASP A 85 -4.24 -13.98 -0.55
C ASP A 85 -4.15 -12.51 -0.97
N ASP A 86 -3.36 -11.73 -0.25
CA ASP A 86 -3.09 -10.33 -0.57
C ASP A 86 -2.49 -10.17 -1.97
N ILE A 87 -1.49 -11.00 -2.30
CA ILE A 87 -0.86 -11.01 -3.62
C ILE A 87 -1.86 -11.42 -4.72
N ALA A 88 -2.71 -12.41 -4.46
CA ALA A 88 -3.75 -12.82 -5.39
C ALA A 88 -4.79 -11.70 -5.62
N VAL A 89 -5.19 -11.00 -4.55
CA VAL A 89 -6.10 -9.85 -4.62
C VAL A 89 -5.49 -8.71 -5.42
N LEU A 90 -4.23 -8.35 -5.15
CA LEU A 90 -3.50 -7.32 -5.90
C LEU A 90 -3.46 -7.64 -7.40
N THR A 91 -3.03 -8.86 -7.73
CA THR A 91 -2.87 -9.30 -9.12
C THR A 91 -4.20 -9.36 -9.88
N ARG A 92 -5.29 -9.73 -9.19
CA ARG A 92 -6.62 -9.75 -9.79
C ARG A 92 -7.18 -8.35 -10.02
N ILE A 93 -7.04 -7.44 -9.05
CA ILE A 93 -7.67 -6.12 -9.10
C ILE A 93 -6.85 -5.15 -9.96
N ILE A 94 -5.54 -5.27 -9.98
CA ILE A 94 -4.63 -4.34 -10.66
C ILE A 94 -3.96 -5.10 -11.82
N PRO A 95 -4.45 -4.94 -13.07
CA PRO A 95 -3.84 -5.58 -14.22
C PRO A 95 -2.36 -5.21 -14.35
N LEU A 96 -1.48 -6.18 -14.62
CA LEU A 96 -0.04 -5.92 -14.82
C LEU A 96 0.67 -5.27 -13.61
N VAL A 97 0.12 -5.39 -12.39
CA VAL A 97 0.80 -4.90 -11.18
C VAL A 97 2.18 -5.53 -11.04
N ARG A 98 3.19 -4.71 -10.75
CA ARG A 98 4.50 -5.18 -10.32
C ARG A 98 4.52 -5.24 -8.80
N ILE A 99 5.05 -6.33 -8.26
CA ILE A 99 5.21 -6.50 -6.82
C ILE A 99 6.69 -6.76 -6.54
N THR A 100 7.31 -5.84 -5.83
CA THR A 100 8.72 -5.91 -5.44
C THR A 100 8.79 -6.00 -3.92
N LYS A 101 9.66 -6.84 -3.36
CA LYS A 101 9.82 -6.90 -1.91
C LYS A 101 10.78 -5.84 -1.42
N ALA A 102 10.41 -5.14 -0.34
CA ALA A 102 11.27 -4.13 0.27
C ALA A 102 12.56 -4.73 0.83
N CYS A 103 12.57 -6.01 1.21
CA CYS A 103 13.78 -6.69 1.65
C CYS A 103 14.85 -6.73 0.54
N ASP A 104 14.44 -6.76 -0.73
CA ASP A 104 15.33 -6.90 -1.88
C ASP A 104 15.95 -5.56 -2.31
N ILE A 105 15.48 -4.43 -1.76
CA ILE A 105 16.03 -3.11 -2.09
C ILE A 105 17.26 -2.82 -1.23
N GLU A 106 18.45 -2.85 -1.82
CA GLU A 106 19.66 -2.44 -1.14
C GLU A 106 19.70 -0.92 -0.91
N THR A 107 19.97 -0.50 0.33
CA THR A 107 20.17 0.91 0.69
C THR A 107 21.64 1.22 0.96
N HIS A 108 22.54 0.26 0.74
CA HIS A 108 23.97 0.34 1.02
C HIS A 108 24.26 0.91 2.42
N GLY A 109 25.07 1.96 2.53
CA GLY A 109 25.38 2.62 3.81
C GLY A 109 24.25 3.48 4.39
N CYS A 110 23.11 3.59 3.73
CA CYS A 110 21.96 4.36 4.20
C CYS A 110 21.02 3.49 5.07
N PRO A 111 20.22 4.11 5.96
CA PRO A 111 19.26 3.39 6.79
C PRO A 111 18.29 2.52 5.98
N THR A 112 17.78 1.45 6.59
CA THR A 112 16.97 0.43 5.90
C THR A 112 15.47 0.55 6.10
N TYR A 113 15.00 1.58 6.82
CA TYR A 113 13.56 1.76 7.09
C TYR A 113 12.79 2.20 5.83
N SER A 114 11.46 2.10 5.91
CA SER A 114 10.52 2.21 4.77
C SER A 114 10.73 3.41 3.84
N SER A 115 11.08 4.59 4.35
CA SER A 115 11.32 5.76 3.52
C SER A 115 12.56 5.62 2.63
N TRP A 116 13.63 5.02 3.14
CA TRP A 116 14.84 4.78 2.35
C TRP A 116 14.64 3.70 1.29
N LYS A 117 13.94 2.62 1.65
CA LYS A 117 13.56 1.56 0.70
C LYS A 117 12.74 2.12 -0.46
N ARG A 118 11.76 2.98 -0.18
CA ARG A 118 10.98 3.67 -1.22
C ARG A 118 11.85 4.57 -2.09
N LEU A 119 12.72 5.39 -1.49
CA LEU A 119 13.59 6.30 -2.23
C LEU A 119 14.53 5.53 -3.17
N PHE A 120 15.22 4.50 -2.69
CA PHE A 120 16.11 3.69 -3.51
C PHE A 120 15.37 2.95 -4.62
N ARG A 121 14.14 2.50 -4.38
CA ARG A 121 13.33 1.92 -5.46
C ARG A 121 12.98 2.94 -6.54
N VAL A 122 12.65 4.18 -6.16
CA VAL A 122 12.43 5.26 -7.13
C VAL A 122 13.70 5.52 -7.94
N LEU A 123 14.88 5.52 -7.32
CA LEU A 123 16.15 5.69 -8.05
C LEU A 123 16.36 4.59 -9.10
N GLN A 124 16.15 3.32 -8.72
CA GLN A 124 16.26 2.19 -9.65
C GLN A 124 15.31 2.32 -10.87
N LEU A 125 14.08 2.79 -10.63
CA LEU A 125 13.08 3.00 -11.68
C LEU A 125 13.46 4.14 -12.64
N VAL A 126 14.20 5.14 -12.15
CA VAL A 126 14.70 6.25 -12.98
C VAL A 126 15.94 5.82 -13.79
N GLU A 127 16.83 5.03 -13.19
CA GLU A 127 18.06 4.55 -13.84
C GLU A 127 17.80 3.47 -14.89
N THR A 128 16.78 2.66 -14.68
CA THR A 128 16.34 1.63 -15.64
C THR A 128 14.90 1.93 -16.04
N PRO A 129 14.68 2.78 -17.07
CA PRO A 129 13.34 3.04 -17.59
C PRO A 129 12.66 1.72 -17.94
N MET A 130 11.37 1.62 -17.57
CA MET A 130 10.60 0.37 -17.63
C MET A 130 10.22 -0.05 -19.05
#